data_AF-A0A914KBE5-F1
#
_entry.id   AF-A0A914KBE5-F1
#
_cell.length_a   1.000
_cell.length_b   1.000
_cell.length_c   1.000
_cell.angle_alpha   90.00
_cell.angle_beta   90.00
_cell.angle_gamma   90.00
#
_symmetry.space_group_name_H-M   'P 1'
#
loop_
_entity.id
_entity.type
_entity.pdbx_description
1 polymer ?
#
loop_
_entity_poly.entity_id
_entity_poly.type
_entity_poly.pdbx_seq_one_letter_code
_entity_poly.pdbx_strand_id
1 'polypeptide(L)'
;NPKELAVELELFDKVFLQKRDVVKLQGRLLLEQLLPPPNAKTAQTITQMFLENVDRDRELRAKVNVTTNISLNRELELIAGEFIEQSLEQESRLWTLCQSAALNRSALVPGATVYVATHTLIDVRDGAKYIAQIVHSAQMLLSMVLVYGTEQRLLCMSHLIGADSLPSKDQLDGNLQFLPHLSSPDERIFIVLNRDGDFAIIKGRWNGFSRKISGDKTNRGKSGNAGVLNVELFNLLRNTVQKLQLPGPDGSTLFLIGDAQARLNGRRMHCRSIQTAEHIASIFSIGTLFVLCNPDKVRSRQDTTPVGHQCQKWPMTLACGYGRPVPSNRYLAQGQDGTVDIAPALLAMYGGFDLSVQAAPGACGSCSACASACGTGGGGGGSAGACGGCSSCGGCGACGGCGC
;
A
#
# COMPACT_ATOMS: atom_id res chain seq x y z
N ASN A 1 9.22 -25.23 34.18
CA ASN A 1 9.56 -26.35 33.29
C ASN A 1 10.08 -25.82 31.96
N PRO A 2 11.41 -25.73 31.78
CA PRO A 2 11.98 -25.37 30.48
C PRO A 2 11.58 -26.45 29.46
N LYS A 3 11.06 -26.02 28.31
CA LYS A 3 10.77 -26.92 27.19
C LYS A 3 12.08 -27.15 26.42
N GLU A 4 12.47 -28.40 26.26
CA GLU A 4 13.67 -28.79 25.50
C GLU A 4 13.30 -29.69 24.33
N LEU A 5 14.05 -29.59 23.23
CA LEU A 5 14.04 -30.55 22.14
C LEU A 5 15.18 -31.56 22.39
N ALA A 6 14.81 -32.81 22.64
CA ALA A 6 15.75 -33.91 22.72
C ALA A 6 15.72 -34.72 21.41
N VAL A 7 16.89 -35.00 20.85
CA VAL A 7 17.07 -35.85 19.67
C VAL A 7 17.92 -37.04 20.07
N GLU A 8 17.42 -38.25 19.78
CA GLU A 8 18.17 -39.50 19.92
C GLU A 8 18.35 -40.12 18.53
N LEU A 9 19.59 -40.46 18.21
CA LEU A 9 19.98 -41.15 16.98
C LEU A 9 20.48 -42.55 17.38
N GLU A 10 19.75 -43.58 16.95
CA GLU A 10 20.15 -44.97 17.08
C GLU A 10 20.78 -45.45 15.78
N LEU A 11 22.04 -45.92 15.84
CA LEU A 11 22.75 -46.54 14.74
C LEU A 11 22.89 -48.03 15.05
N PHE A 12 22.57 -48.89 14.08
CA PHE A 12 22.71 -50.34 14.19
C PHE A 12 23.27 -50.92 12.90
N ASP A 13 24.06 -51.99 13.01
CA ASP A 13 24.53 -52.73 11.84
C ASP A 13 23.35 -53.46 11.17
N LYS A 14 23.31 -53.43 9.84
CA LYS A 14 22.23 -53.97 9.02
C LYS A 14 22.40 -55.48 8.76
N VAL A 15 23.55 -56.05 9.11
CA VAL A 15 23.84 -57.47 8.91
C VAL A 15 23.13 -58.29 9.99
N PHE A 16 21.96 -58.82 9.62
CA PHE A 16 20.99 -59.54 10.46
C PHE A 16 20.22 -58.66 11.45
N LEU A 17 18.89 -58.81 11.45
CA LEU A 17 17.87 -58.14 12.28
C LEU A 17 18.04 -58.30 13.82
N GLN A 18 19.25 -58.55 14.32
CA GLN A 18 19.58 -58.57 15.73
C GLN A 18 20.12 -57.19 16.12
N LYS A 19 19.48 -56.53 17.10
CA LYS A 19 20.01 -55.32 17.76
C LYS A 19 21.25 -55.66 18.62
N ARG A 20 22.29 -56.25 18.03
CA ARG A 20 23.63 -56.35 18.62
C ARG A 20 24.40 -55.16 18.08
N ASP A 21 24.99 -54.36 18.95
CA ASP A 21 25.78 -53.16 18.64
C ASP A 21 24.95 -51.93 18.22
N VAL A 22 24.03 -51.50 19.09
CA VAL A 22 23.33 -50.22 18.95
C VAL A 22 24.19 -49.10 19.54
N VAL A 23 24.59 -48.12 18.72
CA VAL A 23 25.16 -46.87 19.20
C VAL A 23 24.04 -45.85 19.38
N LYS A 24 23.94 -45.27 20.57
CA LYS A 24 22.97 -44.22 20.90
C LYS A 24 23.69 -42.88 21.03
N LEU A 25 23.35 -41.94 20.16
CA LEU A 25 23.80 -40.55 20.27
C LEU A 25 22.63 -39.68 20.72
N GLN A 26 22.83 -38.84 21.73
CA GLN A 26 21.80 -37.93 22.24
C GLN A 26 22.29 -36.49 22.24
N GLY A 27 21.38 -35.56 21.94
CA GLY A 27 21.62 -34.13 22.04
C GLY A 27 20.35 -33.41 22.49
N ARG A 28 20.55 -32.25 23.12
CA ARG A 28 19.45 -31.43 23.63
C ARG A 28 19.65 -29.97 23.24
N LEU A 29 18.56 -29.31 22.87
CA LEU A 29 18.51 -27.87 22.66
C LEU A 29 17.38 -27.27 23.48
N LEU A 30 17.64 -26.12 24.09
CA LEU A 30 16.62 -25.34 24.77
C LEU A 30 15.70 -24.69 23.74
N LEU A 31 14.41 -24.56 24.05
CA LEU A 31 13.46 -23.90 23.15
C LEU A 31 13.91 -22.48 22.77
N GLU A 32 14.51 -21.72 23.69
CA GLU A 32 15.05 -20.38 23.43
C GLU A 32 16.10 -20.36 22.32
N GLN A 33 16.87 -21.44 22.15
CA GLN A 33 17.87 -21.59 21.09
C GLN A 33 17.26 -21.98 19.73
N LEU A 34 15.98 -22.38 19.72
CA LEU A 34 15.23 -22.74 18.52
C LEU A 34 14.37 -21.58 18.00
N LEU A 35 14.06 -20.61 18.84
CA LEU A 35 13.27 -19.45 18.46
C LEU A 35 14.14 -18.43 17.70
N PRO A 36 13.61 -17.75 16.68
CA PRO A 36 14.24 -16.57 16.12
C PRO A 36 14.45 -15.52 17.22
N PRO A 37 15.56 -14.76 17.17
CA PRO A 37 15.75 -13.65 18.09
C PRO A 37 14.60 -12.64 17.95
N PRO A 38 14.27 -11.88 19.01
CA PRO A 38 13.10 -11.00 19.05
C PRO A 38 13.04 -9.87 17.99
N ASN A 39 14.08 -9.72 17.16
CA ASN A 39 14.13 -8.78 16.02
C ASN A 39 14.47 -9.48 14.68
N ALA A 40 14.27 -10.80 14.58
CA ALA A 40 14.54 -11.52 13.35
C ALA A 40 13.53 -11.12 12.26
N LYS A 41 14.06 -10.79 11.06
CA LYS A 41 13.23 -10.58 9.86
C LYS A 41 12.58 -11.86 9.36
N THR A 42 13.19 -13.00 9.68
CA THR A 42 12.75 -14.31 9.25
C THR A 42 12.13 -15.05 10.41
N ALA A 43 11.03 -15.74 10.12
CA ALA A 43 10.39 -16.62 11.09
C ALA A 43 11.12 -17.98 11.19
N GLN A 44 12.18 -18.16 10.40
CA GLN A 44 12.97 -19.38 10.32
C GLN A 44 14.31 -19.19 11.00
N THR A 45 14.67 -20.17 11.85
CA THR A 45 15.96 -20.29 12.52
C THR A 45 16.58 -21.63 12.19
N ILE A 46 17.89 -21.65 11.96
CA ILE A 46 18.66 -22.88 11.77
C ILE A 46 19.68 -22.96 12.90
N THR A 47 19.55 -23.96 13.76
CA THR A 47 20.43 -24.18 14.91
C THR A 47 21.14 -25.52 14.77
N GLN A 48 22.42 -25.56 15.13
CA GLN A 48 23.21 -26.79 15.09
C GLN A 48 23.13 -27.48 16.44
N MET A 49 22.74 -28.76 16.44
CA MET A 49 22.75 -29.63 17.60
C MET A 49 23.89 -30.64 17.45
N PHE A 50 24.71 -30.78 18.50
CA PHE A 50 25.70 -31.84 18.59
C PHE A 50 25.10 -33.00 19.39
N LEU A 51 25.22 -34.21 18.84
CA LEU A 51 24.82 -35.45 19.51
C LEU A 51 26.08 -36.14 20.03
N GLU A 52 26.05 -36.52 21.29
CA GLU A 52 27.15 -37.20 21.98
C GLU A 52 26.74 -38.64 22.33
N ASN A 53 27.73 -39.53 22.34
CA ASN A 53 27.50 -40.93 22.68
C ASN A 53 27.07 -41.08 24.14
N VAL A 54 25.97 -41.78 24.35
CA VAL A 54 25.45 -42.09 25.70
C VAL A 54 26.39 -43.07 26.41
N ASP A 55 26.94 -44.03 25.67
CA ASP A 55 27.87 -45.03 26.17
C ASP A 55 29.31 -44.53 25.93
N ARG A 56 29.99 -44.09 27.00
CA ARG A 56 31.29 -43.40 26.95
C ARG A 56 32.48 -44.24 26.45
N ASP A 57 32.23 -45.45 25.96
CA ASP A 57 33.27 -46.38 25.50
C ASP A 57 33.84 -46.01 24.12
N ARG A 58 33.15 -45.16 23.34
CA ARG A 58 33.63 -44.65 22.03
C ARG A 58 33.30 -43.16 21.85
N GLU A 59 34.29 -42.36 21.46
CA GLU A 59 34.09 -40.96 21.08
C GLU A 59 33.43 -40.85 19.69
N LEU A 60 32.11 -41.05 19.66
CA LEU A 60 31.29 -40.80 18.47
C LEU A 60 30.52 -39.50 18.67
N ARG A 61 30.62 -38.60 17.69
CA ARG A 61 29.89 -37.33 17.66
C ARG A 61 29.14 -37.22 16.35
N ALA A 62 27.89 -36.78 16.40
CA ALA A 62 27.12 -36.43 15.22
C ALA A 62 26.66 -34.97 15.29
N LYS A 63 26.43 -34.38 14.13
CA LYS A 63 25.93 -33.02 14.00
C LYS A 63 24.61 -33.05 13.25
N VAL A 64 23.59 -32.45 13.85
CA VAL A 64 22.25 -32.32 13.27
C VAL A 64 21.93 -30.84 13.10
N ASN A 65 21.43 -30.48 11.91
CA ASN A 65 20.88 -29.15 11.68
C ASN A 65 19.38 -29.18 12.00
N VAL A 66 18.96 -28.39 12.99
CA VAL A 66 17.56 -28.22 13.36
C VAL A 66 17.04 -26.94 12.71
N THR A 67 16.00 -27.07 11.90
CA THR A 67 15.33 -25.92 11.28
C THR A 67 13.97 -25.72 11.96
N THR A 68 13.77 -24.55 12.54
CA THR A 68 12.51 -24.15 13.18
C THR A 68 11.85 -23.06 12.35
N ASN A 69 10.54 -23.14 12.15
CA ASN A 69 9.76 -22.09 11.50
C ASN A 69 8.58 -21.69 12.42
N ILE A 70 8.47 -20.41 12.73
CA ILE A 70 7.38 -19.85 13.52
C ILE A 70 6.35 -19.25 12.57
N SER A 71 5.08 -19.59 12.76
CA SER A 71 3.99 -18.89 12.10
C SER A 71 2.95 -18.49 13.14
N LEU A 72 2.43 -17.28 13.01
CA LEU A 72 1.23 -16.87 13.74
C LEU A 72 0.05 -17.09 12.81
N ASN A 73 -0.95 -17.82 13.27
CA ASN A 73 -2.18 -18.01 12.52
C ASN A 73 -3.26 -17.13 13.15
N ARG A 74 -3.51 -15.97 12.54
CA ARG A 74 -4.46 -14.94 12.99
C ARG A 74 -5.76 -15.02 12.18
N GLU A 75 -6.91 -14.93 12.84
CA GLU A 75 -8.21 -14.66 12.19
C GLU A 75 -8.76 -13.34 12.73
N LEU A 76 -8.55 -12.28 11.96
CA LEU A 76 -8.87 -10.92 12.34
C LEU A 76 -10.27 -10.56 11.85
N GLU A 77 -11.12 -10.10 12.75
CA GLU A 77 -12.41 -9.52 12.43
C GLU A 77 -12.33 -7.98 12.44
N LEU A 78 -12.74 -7.38 11.32
CA LEU A 78 -12.78 -5.94 11.13
C LEU A 78 -14.04 -5.33 11.76
N ILE A 79 -13.81 -4.42 12.71
CA ILE A 79 -14.77 -3.46 13.22
C ILE A 79 -14.45 -2.11 12.59
N ALA A 80 -15.19 -1.78 11.54
CA ALA A 80 -14.98 -0.54 10.80
C ALA A 80 -15.49 0.66 11.62
N GLY A 81 -14.59 1.57 12.00
CA GLY A 81 -14.97 2.91 12.42
C GLY A 81 -15.42 3.80 11.26
N GLU A 82 -15.91 4.99 11.60
CA GLU A 82 -16.40 5.98 10.64
C GLU A 82 -15.30 6.96 10.23
N PHE A 83 -15.42 7.51 9.02
CA PHE A 83 -14.57 8.61 8.58
C PHE A 83 -15.04 9.91 9.21
N ILE A 84 -14.13 10.56 9.93
CA ILE A 84 -14.31 11.86 10.56
C ILE A 84 -13.44 12.86 9.83
N GLU A 85 -13.99 14.03 9.57
CA GLU A 85 -13.23 15.16 9.06
C GLU A 85 -12.42 15.77 10.20
N GLN A 86 -11.10 15.85 10.03
CA GLN A 86 -10.17 16.33 11.04
C GLN A 86 -9.29 17.44 10.44
N SER A 87 -9.20 18.56 11.15
CA SER A 87 -8.23 19.61 10.86
C SER A 87 -6.84 19.19 11.35
N LEU A 88 -5.83 19.34 10.51
CA LEU A 88 -4.45 19.01 10.86
C LEU A 88 -3.83 20.11 11.72
N GLU A 89 -3.48 19.74 12.94
CA GLU A 89 -2.67 20.56 13.85
C GLU A 89 -1.20 20.51 13.42
N GLN A 90 -0.59 21.69 13.28
CA GLN A 90 0.81 21.83 12.91
C GLN A 90 1.72 21.16 13.96
N GLU A 91 2.79 20.51 13.52
CA GLU A 91 3.74 19.76 14.36
C GLU A 91 3.15 18.55 15.12
N SER A 92 1.88 18.19 14.90
CA SER A 92 1.34 16.95 15.42
C SER A 92 2.00 15.73 14.76
N ARG A 93 1.95 14.56 15.41
CA ARG A 93 2.45 13.32 14.82
C ARG A 93 1.80 13.01 13.47
N LEU A 94 0.49 13.26 13.35
CA LEU A 94 -0.24 13.05 12.11
C LEU A 94 0.22 14.05 11.03
N TRP A 95 0.48 15.31 11.38
CA TRP A 95 1.05 16.30 10.46
C TRP A 95 2.36 15.82 9.83
N THR A 96 3.31 15.35 10.65
CA THR A 96 4.60 14.84 10.15
C THR A 96 4.41 13.65 9.21
N LEU A 97 3.51 12.72 9.53
CA LEU A 97 3.20 11.59 8.67
C LEU A 97 2.59 12.04 7.35
N CYS A 98 1.61 12.95 7.39
CA CYS A 98 1.01 13.54 6.20
C CYS A 98 2.04 14.29 5.33
N GLN A 99 2.99 15.01 5.94
CA GLN A 99 4.07 15.68 5.22
C GLN A 99 4.95 14.70 4.45
N SER A 100 5.26 13.54 5.06
CA SER A 100 6.06 12.50 4.42
C SER A 100 5.33 11.78 3.27
N ALA A 101 4.01 11.62 3.39
CA ALA A 101 3.19 10.79 2.50
C ALA A 101 2.45 11.57 1.41
N ALA A 102 2.33 12.90 1.52
CA ALA A 102 1.59 13.70 0.57
C ALA A 102 2.34 13.83 -0.76
N LEU A 103 1.65 13.53 -1.86
CA LEU A 103 2.18 13.77 -3.21
C LEU A 103 2.09 15.25 -3.59
N ASN A 104 1.08 15.98 -3.08
CA ASN A 104 0.97 17.42 -3.23
C ASN A 104 1.26 18.13 -1.90
N ARG A 105 2.54 18.33 -1.59
CA ARG A 105 3.00 18.92 -0.32
C ARG A 105 2.62 20.41 -0.17
N SER A 106 2.38 21.13 -1.26
CA SER A 106 1.97 22.54 -1.19
C SER A 106 0.57 22.73 -0.60
N ALA A 107 -0.27 21.69 -0.66
CA ALA A 107 -1.60 21.69 -0.02
C ALA A 107 -1.54 21.39 1.49
N LEU A 108 -0.38 21.04 2.04
CA LEU A 108 -0.21 20.89 3.49
C LEU A 108 0.03 22.26 4.13
N VAL A 109 -1.06 22.92 4.47
CA VAL A 109 -1.09 24.21 5.19
C VAL A 109 -1.67 24.03 6.60
N PRO A 110 -1.33 24.89 7.58
CA PRO A 110 -1.94 24.82 8.90
C PRO A 110 -3.47 24.87 8.80
N GLY A 111 -4.15 23.91 9.45
CA GLY A 111 -5.60 23.77 9.33
C GLY A 111 -6.08 23.03 8.09
N ALA A 112 -5.19 22.42 7.31
CA ALA A 112 -5.56 21.55 6.21
C ALA A 112 -6.44 20.39 6.69
N THR A 113 -7.47 20.05 5.92
CA THR A 113 -8.43 19.03 6.28
C THR A 113 -8.03 17.66 5.75
N VAL A 114 -8.13 16.65 6.62
CA VAL A 114 -8.01 15.23 6.27
C VAL A 114 -9.25 14.47 6.70
N TYR A 115 -9.56 13.38 6.00
CA TYR A 115 -10.57 12.41 6.42
C TYR A 115 -9.88 11.21 7.05
N VAL A 116 -10.18 10.95 8.31
CA VAL A 116 -9.55 9.88 9.09
C VAL A 116 -10.62 8.88 9.54
N ALA A 117 -10.40 7.59 9.30
CA ALA A 117 -11.14 6.53 9.94
C ALA A 117 -10.22 5.65 10.76
N THR A 118 -10.67 5.26 11.95
CA THR A 118 -9.94 4.36 12.84
C THR A 118 -10.71 3.06 12.95
N HIS A 119 -10.15 1.97 12.43
CA HIS A 119 -10.74 0.64 12.47
C HIS A 119 -10.04 -0.24 13.49
N THR A 120 -10.80 -1.12 14.14
CA THR A 120 -10.25 -2.12 15.06
C THR A 120 -10.28 -3.48 14.39
N LEU A 121 -9.18 -4.21 14.44
CA LEU A 121 -9.09 -5.61 14.02
C LEU A 121 -8.85 -6.45 15.27
N ILE A 122 -9.72 -7.42 15.53
CA ILE A 122 -9.62 -8.28 16.71
C ILE A 122 -9.42 -9.72 16.23
N ASP A 123 -8.38 -10.38 16.74
CA ASP A 123 -8.24 -11.82 16.58
C ASP A 123 -9.30 -12.52 17.42
N VAL A 124 -10.19 -13.26 16.76
CA VAL A 124 -11.30 -13.96 17.41
C VAL A 124 -10.86 -15.11 18.31
N ARG A 125 -9.58 -15.54 18.21
CA ARG A 125 -9.08 -16.73 18.92
C ARG A 125 -8.41 -16.40 20.24
N ASP A 126 -7.60 -15.35 20.28
CA ASP A 126 -6.84 -14.95 21.47
C ASP A 126 -7.07 -13.48 21.89
N GLY A 127 -7.89 -12.74 21.16
CA GLY A 127 -8.23 -11.35 21.48
C GLY A 127 -7.15 -10.34 21.15
N ALA A 128 -6.08 -10.71 20.41
CA ALA A 128 -5.07 -9.75 19.95
C ALA A 128 -5.72 -8.63 19.14
N LYS A 129 -5.33 -7.38 19.39
CA LYS A 129 -5.94 -6.20 18.76
C LYS A 129 -4.91 -5.43 17.94
N TYR A 130 -5.33 -5.03 16.75
CA TYR A 130 -4.63 -4.08 15.90
C TYR A 130 -5.56 -2.93 15.55
N ILE A 131 -5.00 -1.74 15.38
CA ILE A 131 -5.75 -0.57 14.95
C ILE A 131 -5.24 -0.17 13.57
N ALA A 132 -6.12 -0.15 12.58
CA ALA A 132 -5.83 0.34 11.25
C ALA A 132 -6.48 1.71 11.07
N GLN A 133 -5.67 2.75 10.93
CA GLN A 133 -6.14 4.10 10.67
C GLN A 133 -5.91 4.45 9.20
N ILE A 134 -6.96 4.87 8.51
CA ILE A 134 -6.90 5.27 7.11
C ILE A 134 -7.09 6.78 7.02
N VAL A 135 -6.19 7.43 6.30
CA VAL A 135 -6.14 8.89 6.16
C VAL A 135 -6.20 9.23 4.68
N HIS A 136 -7.16 10.07 4.30
CA HIS A 136 -7.31 10.58 2.94
C HIS A 136 -7.31 12.10 2.91
N SER A 137 -6.69 12.70 1.90
CA SER A 137 -6.93 14.09 1.51
C SER A 137 -6.81 14.23 0.01
N ALA A 138 -7.91 14.68 -0.61
CA ALA A 138 -7.95 14.89 -2.04
C ALA A 138 -7.03 16.05 -2.49
N GLN A 139 -6.96 17.13 -1.73
CA GLN A 139 -6.12 18.30 -2.03
C GLN A 139 -4.62 17.97 -1.96
N MET A 140 -4.23 17.20 -0.95
CA MET A 140 -2.84 16.76 -0.75
C MET A 140 -2.45 15.54 -1.60
N LEU A 141 -3.41 15.00 -2.38
CA LEU A 141 -3.26 13.72 -3.08
C LEU A 141 -2.76 12.60 -2.15
N LEU A 142 -3.20 12.64 -0.90
CA LEU A 142 -2.76 11.78 0.19
C LEU A 142 -3.73 10.62 0.38
N SER A 143 -3.19 9.41 0.40
CA SER A 143 -3.89 8.24 0.93
C SER A 143 -2.88 7.39 1.68
N MET A 144 -3.20 7.08 2.94
CA MET A 144 -2.27 6.45 3.87
C MET A 144 -3.01 5.49 4.79
N VAL A 145 -2.36 4.39 5.14
CA VAL A 145 -2.79 3.37 6.09
C VAL A 145 -1.73 3.29 7.18
N LEU A 146 -2.15 3.47 8.43
CA LEU A 146 -1.30 3.36 9.61
C LEU A 146 -1.78 2.18 10.44
N VAL A 147 -0.89 1.24 10.74
CA VAL A 147 -1.22 0.05 11.53
C VAL A 147 -0.51 0.11 12.86
N TYR A 148 -1.30 0.17 13.94
CA TYR A 148 -0.84 0.21 15.31
C TYR A 148 -1.07 -1.12 16.01
N GLY A 149 -0.12 -1.48 16.88
CA GLY A 149 -0.22 -2.64 17.75
C GLY A 149 -0.86 -2.32 19.10
N THR A 150 -0.67 -3.23 20.05
CA THR A 150 -0.91 -2.98 21.47
C THR A 150 -0.09 -1.76 21.92
N GLU A 151 -0.67 -0.89 22.74
CA GLU A 151 -0.06 0.37 23.22
C GLU A 151 0.05 1.53 22.21
N GLN A 152 -0.72 1.51 21.10
CA GLN A 152 -0.72 2.62 20.11
C GLN A 152 0.65 2.88 19.47
N ARG A 153 1.54 1.88 19.50
CA ARG A 153 2.81 1.92 18.78
C ARG A 153 2.54 1.66 17.30
N LEU A 154 3.02 2.55 16.43
CA LEU A 154 2.96 2.38 14.98
C LEU A 154 3.92 1.25 14.58
N LEU A 155 3.37 0.21 13.99
CA LEU A 155 4.13 -0.98 13.55
C LEU A 155 4.46 -0.90 12.06
N CYS A 156 3.51 -0.41 11.26
CA CYS A 156 3.61 -0.36 9.81
C CYS A 156 2.86 0.87 9.29
N MET A 157 3.39 1.46 8.23
CA MET A 157 2.78 2.54 7.47
C MET A 157 2.75 2.15 6.01
N SER A 158 1.66 2.46 5.33
CA SER A 158 1.59 2.38 3.88
C SER A 158 1.01 3.65 3.31
N HIS A 159 1.58 4.18 2.23
CA HIS A 159 1.07 5.40 1.61
C HIS A 159 1.26 5.39 0.11
N LEU A 160 0.48 6.24 -0.57
CA LEU A 160 0.64 6.48 -2.00
C LEU A 160 2.04 7.06 -2.30
N ILE A 161 2.63 6.58 -3.40
CA ILE A 161 3.85 7.13 -3.99
C ILE A 161 3.61 7.53 -5.44
N GLY A 162 4.36 8.54 -5.90
CA GLY A 162 4.22 9.15 -7.22
C GLY A 162 5.32 8.75 -8.20
N ALA A 163 5.33 9.43 -9.35
CA ALA A 163 6.35 9.28 -10.39
C ALA A 163 7.74 9.81 -10.01
N ASP A 164 7.82 10.54 -8.90
CA ASP A 164 9.06 11.00 -8.29
C ASP A 164 9.81 9.88 -7.54
N SER A 165 9.10 8.80 -7.17
CA SER A 165 9.61 7.75 -6.30
C SER A 165 10.01 6.46 -7.04
N LEU A 166 9.52 6.27 -8.26
CA LEU A 166 9.75 5.07 -9.07
C LEU A 166 10.13 5.44 -10.50
N PRO A 167 10.97 4.64 -11.16
CA PRO A 167 11.27 4.86 -12.57
C PRO A 167 10.00 4.70 -13.43
N SER A 168 9.95 5.43 -14.53
CA SER A 168 8.99 5.17 -15.61
C SER A 168 9.41 3.91 -16.38
N LYS A 169 8.46 3.30 -17.09
CA LYS A 169 8.75 2.13 -17.94
C LYS A 169 9.89 2.40 -18.93
N ASP A 170 9.98 3.61 -19.48
CA ASP A 170 10.96 3.98 -20.50
C ASP A 170 12.36 4.23 -19.92
N GLN A 171 12.46 4.42 -18.59
CA GLN A 171 13.72 4.53 -17.87
C GLN A 171 14.33 3.16 -17.53
N LEU A 172 13.58 2.07 -17.73
CA LEU A 172 14.04 0.71 -17.48
C LEU A 172 14.40 0.00 -18.78
N ASP A 173 15.53 -0.72 -18.76
CA ASP A 173 15.85 -1.67 -19.82
C ASP A 173 14.74 -2.72 -19.96
N GLY A 174 14.54 -3.25 -21.17
CA GLY A 174 13.53 -4.27 -21.45
C GLY A 174 13.61 -5.50 -20.53
N ASN A 175 14.83 -5.86 -20.12
CA ASN A 175 15.09 -6.97 -19.20
C ASN A 175 14.78 -6.65 -17.73
N LEU A 176 14.57 -5.38 -17.38
CA LEU A 176 14.34 -4.90 -16.01
C LEU A 176 12.87 -4.50 -15.76
N GLN A 177 11.96 -4.74 -16.71
CA GLN A 177 10.54 -4.40 -16.56
C GLN A 177 9.82 -5.21 -15.45
N PHE A 178 10.48 -6.20 -14.85
CA PHE A 178 10.01 -6.89 -13.66
C PHE A 178 10.18 -6.05 -12.38
N LEU A 179 10.96 -4.96 -12.41
CA LEU A 179 11.07 -4.01 -11.30
C LEU A 179 9.81 -3.13 -11.21
N PRO A 180 9.45 -2.68 -10.00
CA PRO A 180 8.34 -1.74 -9.82
C PRO A 180 8.56 -0.46 -10.64
N HIS A 181 7.59 -0.12 -11.47
CA HIS A 181 7.65 1.07 -12.32
C HIS A 181 6.25 1.61 -12.62
N LEU A 182 6.18 2.89 -12.97
CA LEU A 182 4.97 3.51 -13.48
C LEU A 182 4.92 3.37 -14.99
N SER A 183 3.89 2.67 -15.47
CA SER A 183 3.65 2.43 -16.89
C SER A 183 2.59 3.37 -17.46
N SER A 184 1.74 3.95 -16.60
CA SER A 184 0.62 4.79 -17.04
C SER A 184 0.12 5.71 -15.91
N PRO A 185 -0.38 6.93 -16.22
CA PRO A 185 -0.84 7.90 -15.22
C PRO A 185 -2.17 7.51 -14.53
N ASP A 186 -2.85 6.46 -14.99
CA ASP A 186 -4.04 5.89 -14.34
C ASP A 186 -3.68 4.88 -13.23
N GLU A 187 -2.41 4.52 -13.12
CA GLU A 187 -1.89 3.62 -12.09
C GLU A 187 -1.71 4.36 -10.77
N ARG A 188 -1.92 3.64 -9.68
CA ARG A 188 -1.66 4.12 -8.32
C ARG A 188 -0.83 3.09 -7.59
N ILE A 189 0.10 3.56 -6.78
CA ILE A 189 1.06 2.68 -6.12
C ILE A 189 1.10 3.03 -4.64
N PHE A 190 0.99 2.01 -3.80
CA PHE A 190 1.30 2.08 -2.38
C PHE A 190 2.66 1.46 -2.13
N ILE A 191 3.46 2.10 -1.28
CA ILE A 191 4.59 1.46 -0.61
C ILE A 191 4.15 1.04 0.78
N VAL A 192 4.59 -0.13 1.25
CA VAL A 192 4.38 -0.63 2.60
C VAL A 192 5.74 -0.62 3.31
N LEU A 193 5.80 0.07 4.44
CA LEU A 193 7.00 0.35 5.20
C LEU A 193 6.83 -0.16 6.63
N ASN A 194 7.89 -0.71 7.20
CA ASN A 194 7.97 -1.02 8.63
C ASN A 194 9.26 -0.45 9.23
N ARG A 195 9.56 -0.79 10.49
CA ARG A 195 10.78 -0.34 11.17
C ARG A 195 12.07 -0.70 10.42
N ASP A 196 12.06 -1.79 9.67
CA ASP A 196 13.23 -2.37 9.04
C ASP A 196 13.43 -1.92 7.58
N GLY A 197 12.52 -1.09 7.05
CA GLY A 197 12.55 -0.54 5.70
C GLY A 197 11.33 -0.93 4.86
N ASP A 198 11.55 -1.07 3.55
CA ASP A 198 10.50 -1.33 2.57
C ASP A 198 10.10 -2.80 2.59
N PHE A 199 8.81 -3.06 2.81
CA PHE A 199 8.23 -4.39 2.88
C PHE A 199 7.67 -4.86 1.53
N ALA A 200 6.83 -4.02 0.93
CA ALA A 200 6.14 -4.34 -0.32
C ALA A 200 5.79 -3.09 -1.12
N ILE A 201 5.65 -3.25 -2.43
CA ILE A 201 5.06 -2.25 -3.33
C ILE A 201 3.79 -2.85 -3.94
N ILE A 202 2.71 -2.10 -3.93
CA ILE A 202 1.38 -2.55 -4.37
C ILE A 202 0.88 -1.58 -5.42
N LYS A 203 0.89 -2.03 -6.67
CA LYS A 203 0.48 -1.26 -7.84
C LYS A 203 -0.92 -1.66 -8.25
N GLY A 204 -1.81 -0.70 -8.48
CA GLY A 204 -3.19 -0.93 -8.90
C GLY A 204 -3.55 -0.14 -10.15
N ARG A 205 -4.33 -0.77 -11.04
CA ARG A 205 -4.90 -0.16 -12.25
C ARG A 205 -6.30 -0.69 -12.52
N TRP A 206 -7.23 0.20 -12.88
CA TRP A 206 -8.58 -0.22 -13.27
C TRP A 206 -8.69 -0.45 -14.77
N ASN A 207 -9.19 -1.62 -15.18
CA ASN A 207 -9.32 -2.02 -16.58
C ASN A 207 -10.76 -2.45 -16.91
N GLY A 208 -11.15 -2.27 -18.18
CA GLY A 208 -12.38 -2.86 -18.72
C GLY A 208 -13.68 -2.16 -18.33
N PHE A 209 -13.63 -0.98 -17.69
CA PHE A 209 -14.82 -0.19 -17.43
C PHE A 209 -15.41 0.39 -18.71
N SER A 210 -16.72 0.23 -18.90
CA SER A 210 -17.47 0.89 -19.96
C SER A 210 -18.83 1.34 -19.45
N ARG A 211 -19.23 2.57 -19.75
CA ARG A 211 -20.55 3.08 -19.32
C ARG A 211 -21.65 2.40 -20.14
N LYS A 212 -22.79 2.15 -19.50
CA LYS A 212 -24.01 1.73 -20.21
C LYS A 212 -24.46 2.90 -21.08
N ILE A 213 -24.67 2.63 -22.36
CA ILE A 213 -25.21 3.59 -23.30
C ILE A 213 -26.66 3.18 -23.52
N SER A 214 -27.60 4.00 -23.02
CA SER A 214 -29.02 3.77 -23.28
C SER A 214 -29.29 3.78 -24.78
N GLY A 215 -30.16 2.88 -25.23
CA GLY A 215 -30.57 2.86 -26.63
C GLY A 215 -31.60 3.94 -26.89
N ASP A 216 -31.58 4.48 -28.10
CA ASP A 216 -32.62 5.37 -28.61
C ASP A 216 -33.58 4.59 -29.51
N LYS A 217 -34.63 5.23 -30.02
CA LYS A 217 -35.65 4.60 -30.89
C LYS A 217 -35.06 3.86 -32.11
N THR A 218 -33.87 4.26 -32.56
CA THR A 218 -33.19 3.70 -33.74
C THR A 218 -32.02 2.78 -33.41
N ASN A 219 -31.44 2.87 -32.20
CA ASN A 219 -30.21 2.16 -31.84
C ASN A 219 -30.40 1.33 -30.58
N ARG A 220 -30.03 0.04 -30.64
CA ARG A 220 -29.96 -0.79 -29.43
C ARG A 220 -28.88 -0.27 -28.49
N GLY A 221 -29.24 -0.08 -27.22
CA GLY A 221 -28.31 0.35 -26.19
C GLY A 221 -27.19 -0.65 -25.96
N LYS A 222 -26.04 -0.18 -25.50
CA LYS A 222 -24.90 -1.02 -25.13
C LYS A 222 -24.90 -1.24 -23.62
N SER A 223 -24.84 -2.49 -23.20
CA SER A 223 -24.62 -2.85 -21.79
C SER A 223 -23.27 -2.28 -21.34
N GLY A 224 -23.24 -1.66 -20.16
CA GLY A 224 -21.99 -1.25 -19.55
C GLY A 224 -21.24 -2.42 -18.92
N ASN A 225 -19.97 -2.21 -18.60
CA ASN A 225 -19.12 -3.13 -17.87
C ASN A 225 -18.52 -2.40 -16.66
N ALA A 226 -18.62 -3.01 -15.47
CA ALA A 226 -18.03 -2.47 -14.25
C ALA A 226 -16.50 -2.38 -14.32
N GLY A 227 -15.86 -3.25 -15.12
CA GLY A 227 -14.42 -3.43 -15.10
C GLY A 227 -13.91 -4.08 -13.81
N VAL A 228 -12.60 -4.15 -13.69
CA VAL A 228 -11.88 -4.82 -12.61
C VAL A 228 -10.62 -4.05 -12.24
N LEU A 229 -10.19 -4.17 -10.99
CA LEU A 229 -8.89 -3.74 -10.53
C LEU A 229 -7.86 -4.84 -10.81
N ASN A 230 -6.84 -4.55 -11.60
CA ASN A 230 -5.64 -5.37 -11.68
C ASN A 230 -4.62 -4.83 -10.68
N VAL A 231 -4.00 -5.73 -9.92
CA VAL A 231 -3.00 -5.39 -8.91
C VAL A 231 -1.75 -6.22 -9.13
N GLU A 232 -0.59 -5.56 -9.02
CA GLU A 232 0.72 -6.19 -8.98
C GLU A 232 1.33 -5.93 -7.61
N LEU A 233 1.61 -7.01 -6.88
CA LEU A 233 2.15 -7.00 -5.53
C LEU A 233 3.61 -7.45 -5.58
N PHE A 234 4.53 -6.53 -5.33
CA PHE A 234 5.96 -6.77 -5.23
C PHE A 234 6.31 -7.00 -3.77
N ASN A 235 6.64 -8.24 -3.41
CA ASN A 235 7.18 -8.57 -2.10
C ASN A 235 8.70 -8.38 -2.14
N LEU A 236 9.19 -7.35 -1.44
CA LEU A 236 10.60 -6.94 -1.49
C LEU A 236 11.48 -7.85 -0.65
N LEU A 237 10.94 -8.50 0.38
CA LEU A 237 11.68 -9.46 1.21
C LEU A 237 11.95 -10.78 0.47
N ARG A 238 10.98 -11.25 -0.32
CA ARG A 238 11.08 -12.51 -1.08
C ARG A 238 11.51 -12.31 -2.53
N ASN A 239 11.60 -11.05 -2.98
CA ASN A 239 11.82 -10.68 -4.38
C ASN A 239 10.85 -11.41 -5.34
N THR A 240 9.56 -11.34 -5.03
CA THR A 240 8.51 -12.01 -5.82
C THR A 240 7.44 -11.02 -6.25
N VAL A 241 6.82 -11.28 -7.39
CA VAL A 241 5.71 -10.49 -7.91
C VAL A 241 4.47 -11.36 -8.03
N GLN A 242 3.39 -10.96 -7.38
CA GLN A 242 2.08 -11.62 -7.48
C GLN A 242 1.11 -10.71 -8.22
N LYS A 243 0.45 -11.24 -9.25
CA LYS A 243 -0.60 -10.52 -9.99
C LYS A 243 -1.97 -11.03 -9.57
N LEU A 244 -2.91 -10.11 -9.33
CA LEU A 244 -4.27 -10.43 -8.91
C LEU A 244 -5.28 -9.50 -9.59
N GLN A 245 -6.50 -10.00 -9.74
CA GLN A 245 -7.61 -9.28 -10.37
C GLN A 245 -8.80 -9.26 -9.41
N LEU A 246 -9.43 -8.10 -9.26
CA LEU A 246 -10.50 -7.87 -8.28
C LEU A 246 -11.68 -7.06 -8.87
N PRO A 247 -12.91 -7.61 -8.88
CA PRO A 247 -13.23 -9.03 -8.63
C PRO A 247 -12.51 -9.95 -9.62
N GLY A 248 -12.29 -11.20 -9.23
CA GLY A 248 -11.69 -12.22 -10.09
C GLY A 248 -12.59 -12.62 -11.26
N PRO A 249 -12.09 -13.46 -12.19
CA PRO A 249 -12.87 -13.91 -13.36
C PRO A 249 -14.16 -14.65 -13.01
N ASP A 250 -14.21 -15.29 -11.84
CA ASP A 250 -15.37 -15.97 -11.26
C ASP A 250 -16.31 -15.01 -10.50
N GLY A 251 -16.01 -13.71 -10.48
CA GLY A 251 -16.71 -12.69 -9.69
C GLY A 251 -16.34 -12.69 -8.21
N SER A 252 -15.39 -13.53 -7.78
CA SER A 252 -14.95 -13.57 -6.39
C SER A 252 -14.23 -12.30 -5.99
N THR A 253 -14.50 -11.80 -4.78
CA THR A 253 -13.76 -10.68 -4.20
C THR A 253 -12.66 -11.13 -3.24
N LEU A 254 -12.36 -12.43 -3.19
CA LEU A 254 -11.27 -13.00 -2.41
C LEU A 254 -9.93 -12.69 -3.08
N PHE A 255 -8.96 -12.26 -2.29
CA PHE A 255 -7.57 -12.12 -2.73
C PHE A 255 -6.63 -12.65 -1.66
N LEU A 256 -5.49 -13.15 -2.13
CA LEU A 256 -4.39 -13.63 -1.31
C LEU A 256 -3.18 -12.72 -1.52
N ILE A 257 -2.47 -12.42 -0.43
CA ILE A 257 -1.25 -11.60 -0.39
C ILE A 257 -0.23 -12.41 0.40
N GLY A 258 0.63 -13.16 -0.29
CA GLY A 258 1.57 -14.06 0.37
C GLY A 258 0.86 -14.98 1.37
N ASP A 259 1.11 -14.78 2.66
CA ASP A 259 0.58 -15.60 3.75
C ASP A 259 -0.74 -15.06 4.34
N ALA A 260 -1.36 -14.04 3.73
CA ALA A 260 -2.63 -13.47 4.16
C ALA A 260 -3.73 -13.57 3.10
N GLN A 261 -4.98 -13.58 3.55
CA GLN A 261 -6.18 -13.62 2.70
C GLN A 261 -7.25 -12.67 3.23
N ALA A 262 -7.96 -12.02 2.31
CA ALA A 262 -9.08 -11.13 2.63
C ALA A 262 -10.11 -11.11 1.50
N ARG A 263 -11.31 -10.60 1.80
CA ARG A 263 -12.39 -10.42 0.82
C ARG A 263 -12.86 -8.98 0.82
N LEU A 264 -13.05 -8.35 -0.34
CA LEU A 264 -13.58 -6.98 -0.38
C LEU A 264 -14.98 -6.89 0.24
N ASN A 265 -15.83 -7.89 0.01
CA ASN A 265 -17.17 -7.98 0.59
C ASN A 265 -17.21 -8.61 2.00
N GLY A 266 -16.07 -8.94 2.59
CA GLY A 266 -15.97 -9.59 3.90
C GLY A 266 -15.46 -8.65 4.99
N ARG A 267 -15.61 -9.08 6.25
CA ARG A 267 -15.00 -8.43 7.44
C ARG A 267 -13.85 -9.22 8.03
N ARG A 268 -13.65 -10.46 7.59
CA ARG A 268 -12.62 -11.35 8.14
C ARG A 268 -11.38 -11.36 7.25
N MET A 269 -10.23 -11.33 7.90
CA MET A 269 -8.92 -11.49 7.29
C MET A 269 -8.23 -12.66 7.98
N HIS A 270 -7.50 -13.48 7.24
CA HIS A 270 -6.64 -14.50 7.85
C HIS A 270 -5.21 -14.18 7.50
N CYS A 271 -4.31 -14.28 8.47
CA CYS A 271 -2.89 -14.02 8.29
C CYS A 271 -2.09 -15.13 8.95
N ARG A 272 -1.24 -15.80 8.16
CA ARG A 272 -0.35 -16.88 8.62
C ARG A 272 1.10 -16.43 8.64
N SER A 273 1.37 -15.27 9.23
CA SER A 273 2.69 -14.64 9.25
C SER A 273 2.96 -13.94 10.58
N ILE A 274 4.24 -13.85 10.95
CA ILE A 274 4.70 -13.01 12.05
C ILE A 274 4.59 -11.51 11.73
N GLN A 275 4.57 -11.14 10.44
CA GLN A 275 4.47 -9.77 9.92
C GLN A 275 3.00 -9.36 9.74
N THR A 276 2.18 -9.56 10.78
CA THR A 276 0.73 -9.35 10.70
C THR A 276 0.38 -7.90 10.34
N ALA A 277 1.12 -6.92 10.89
CA ALA A 277 0.84 -5.51 10.66
C ALA A 277 1.05 -5.10 9.19
N GLU A 278 2.10 -5.62 8.56
CA GLU A 278 2.44 -5.39 7.17
C GLU A 278 1.42 -6.02 6.21
N HIS A 279 0.92 -7.21 6.55
CA HIS A 279 -0.15 -7.85 5.79
C HIS A 279 -1.49 -7.11 5.96
N ILE A 280 -1.82 -6.60 7.15
CA ILE A 280 -2.97 -5.72 7.36
C ILE A 280 -2.83 -4.47 6.47
N ALA A 281 -1.68 -3.79 6.51
CA ALA A 281 -1.42 -2.61 5.70
C ALA A 281 -1.57 -2.92 4.20
N SER A 282 -1.06 -4.07 3.76
CA SER A 282 -1.18 -4.52 2.37
C SER A 282 -2.63 -4.78 1.95
N ILE A 283 -3.44 -5.42 2.82
CA ILE A 283 -4.87 -5.67 2.58
C ILE A 283 -5.63 -4.36 2.42
N PHE A 284 -5.42 -3.40 3.34
CA PHE A 284 -6.04 -2.08 3.27
C PHE A 284 -5.54 -1.26 2.08
N SER A 285 -4.29 -1.41 1.67
CA SER A 285 -3.76 -0.77 0.47
C SER A 285 -4.47 -1.27 -0.80
N ILE A 286 -4.69 -2.58 -0.93
CA ILE A 286 -5.48 -3.13 -2.05
C ILE A 286 -6.93 -2.63 -2.01
N GLY A 287 -7.56 -2.67 -0.83
CA GLY A 287 -8.93 -2.14 -0.66
C GLY A 287 -9.02 -0.64 -0.99
N THR A 288 -7.99 0.12 -0.66
CA THR A 288 -7.89 1.54 -0.97
C THR A 288 -7.64 1.78 -2.45
N LEU A 289 -6.72 1.05 -3.09
CA LEU A 289 -6.53 1.09 -4.54
C LEU A 289 -7.82 0.77 -5.30
N PHE A 290 -8.60 -0.19 -4.80
CA PHE A 290 -9.93 -0.49 -5.35
C PHE A 290 -10.85 0.74 -5.31
N VAL A 291 -10.86 1.50 -4.21
CA VAL A 291 -11.65 2.75 -4.12
C VAL A 291 -11.08 3.86 -4.99
N LEU A 292 -9.75 4.02 -5.03
CA LEU A 292 -9.08 5.13 -5.69
C LEU A 292 -9.05 5.01 -7.22
N CYS A 293 -8.83 3.80 -7.73
CA CYS A 293 -8.74 3.51 -9.15
C CYS A 293 -10.11 3.27 -9.81
N ASN A 294 -11.15 2.97 -9.02
CA ASN A 294 -12.48 2.73 -9.59
C ASN A 294 -13.02 4.01 -10.25
N PRO A 295 -13.31 3.98 -11.57
CA PRO A 295 -13.80 5.13 -12.31
C PRO A 295 -15.27 5.47 -11.99
N ASP A 296 -16.01 4.55 -11.37
CA ASP A 296 -17.34 4.77 -10.79
C ASP A 296 -17.18 5.50 -9.43
N LYS A 297 -16.69 6.75 -9.46
CA LYS A 297 -16.49 7.55 -8.25
C LYS A 297 -17.82 8.09 -7.73
N VAL A 298 -18.06 7.82 -6.43
CA VAL A 298 -19.08 8.41 -5.55
C VAL A 298 -20.39 8.65 -6.28
N ARG A 299 -21.20 7.60 -6.43
CA ARG A 299 -22.60 7.79 -6.80
C ARG A 299 -23.21 8.77 -5.80
N SER A 300 -23.55 9.97 -6.26
CA SER A 300 -24.60 10.73 -5.60
C SER A 300 -25.82 9.80 -5.57
N ARG A 301 -26.64 9.92 -4.54
CA ARG A 301 -27.87 9.13 -4.34
C ARG A 301 -28.85 9.11 -5.54
N GLN A 302 -28.56 9.84 -6.62
CA GLN A 302 -29.44 10.15 -7.74
C GLN A 302 -29.08 9.46 -9.07
N ASP A 303 -27.94 8.78 -9.21
CA ASP A 303 -27.58 8.10 -10.48
C ASP A 303 -28.19 6.69 -10.59
N THR A 304 -29.16 6.54 -11.50
CA THR A 304 -30.02 5.34 -11.67
C THR A 304 -29.51 4.32 -12.67
N THR A 305 -28.29 4.45 -13.21
CA THR A 305 -27.74 3.49 -14.18
C THR A 305 -26.81 2.45 -13.50
N PRO A 306 -27.25 1.19 -13.27
CA PRO A 306 -26.49 0.22 -12.50
C PRO A 306 -25.49 -0.49 -13.42
N VAL A 307 -24.27 0.03 -13.50
CA VAL A 307 -23.16 -0.65 -14.20
C VAL A 307 -22.06 -1.07 -13.25
N GLY A 308 -21.87 -0.37 -12.12
CA GLY A 308 -20.80 -0.70 -11.17
C GLY A 308 -21.19 -1.73 -10.12
N HIS A 309 -20.15 -2.41 -9.61
CA HIS A 309 -20.18 -3.28 -8.44
C HIS A 309 -20.92 -2.62 -7.26
N GLN A 310 -21.61 -3.41 -6.43
CA GLN A 310 -22.33 -2.90 -5.24
C GLN A 310 -21.38 -2.61 -4.06
N CYS A 311 -20.27 -1.89 -4.34
CA CYS A 311 -19.19 -1.59 -3.41
C CYS A 311 -19.64 -0.80 -2.18
N GLN A 312 -20.75 -0.06 -2.29
CA GLN A 312 -21.36 0.63 -1.15
C GLN A 312 -21.87 -0.33 -0.06
N LYS A 313 -21.98 -1.63 -0.35
CA LYS A 313 -22.38 -2.66 0.62
C LYS A 313 -21.18 -3.48 1.13
N TRP A 314 -20.00 -3.28 0.58
CA TRP A 314 -18.84 -4.10 0.87
C TRP A 314 -18.05 -3.52 2.05
N PRO A 315 -17.88 -4.26 3.16
CA PRO A 315 -17.26 -3.71 4.37
C PRO A 315 -15.84 -3.18 4.16
N MET A 316 -15.00 -3.86 3.37
CA MET A 316 -13.63 -3.39 3.14
C MET A 316 -13.57 -2.11 2.34
N THR A 317 -14.40 -1.96 1.31
CA THR A 317 -14.40 -0.74 0.49
C THR A 317 -14.93 0.45 1.27
N LEU A 318 -15.95 0.24 2.13
CA LEU A 318 -16.42 1.27 3.05
C LEU A 318 -15.33 1.66 4.06
N ALA A 319 -14.65 0.69 4.66
CA ALA A 319 -13.52 0.95 5.54
C ALA A 319 -12.41 1.72 4.82
N CYS A 320 -12.15 1.43 3.53
CA CYS A 320 -11.16 2.15 2.73
C CYS A 320 -11.62 3.51 2.20
N GLY A 321 -12.80 4.01 2.58
CA GLY A 321 -13.25 5.37 2.24
C GLY A 321 -14.11 5.48 0.99
N TYR A 322 -14.76 4.41 0.55
CA TYR A 322 -15.75 4.50 -0.52
C TYR A 322 -16.83 5.53 -0.17
N GLY A 323 -17.10 6.47 -1.09
CA GLY A 323 -18.05 7.56 -0.88
C GLY A 323 -17.49 8.80 -0.17
N ARG A 324 -16.19 8.83 0.15
CA ARG A 324 -15.52 9.98 0.77
C ARG A 324 -14.67 10.77 -0.24
N PRO A 325 -14.28 12.02 0.09
CA PRO A 325 -13.34 12.80 -0.72
C PRO A 325 -11.94 12.16 -0.72
N VAL A 326 -11.73 11.25 -1.65
CA VAL A 326 -10.45 10.54 -1.83
C VAL A 326 -9.62 11.15 -2.95
N PRO A 327 -8.28 11.01 -2.92
CA PRO A 327 -7.42 11.44 -4.03
C PRO A 327 -7.93 10.98 -5.39
N SER A 328 -7.92 11.90 -6.34
CA SER A 328 -8.29 11.64 -7.72
C SER A 328 -7.30 12.34 -8.63
N ASN A 329 -6.84 11.67 -9.69
CA ASN A 329 -5.96 12.30 -10.69
C ASN A 329 -6.70 13.41 -11.45
N ARG A 330 -8.04 13.51 -11.32
CA ARG A 330 -8.83 14.65 -11.79
C ARG A 330 -8.49 15.97 -11.08
N TYR A 331 -8.03 15.94 -9.82
CA TYR A 331 -7.60 17.18 -9.14
C TYR A 331 -6.35 17.76 -9.79
N LEU A 332 -5.45 16.91 -10.31
CA LEU A 332 -4.30 17.36 -11.12
C LEU A 332 -4.73 17.94 -12.47
N ALA A 333 -5.79 17.39 -13.08
CA ALA A 333 -6.31 17.89 -14.36
C ALA A 333 -7.12 19.18 -14.22
N GLN A 334 -7.87 19.37 -13.13
CA GLN A 334 -8.64 20.60 -12.88
C GLN A 334 -7.77 21.78 -12.44
N GLY A 335 -6.59 21.52 -11.88
CA GLY A 335 -5.59 22.55 -11.60
C GLY A 335 -4.89 23.12 -12.84
N GLN A 336 -5.14 22.57 -14.04
CA GLN A 336 -4.57 23.08 -15.30
C GLN A 336 -5.46 24.13 -16.01
N ASP A 337 -6.70 24.33 -15.57
CA ASP A 337 -7.62 25.32 -16.18
C ASP A 337 -7.53 26.73 -15.54
N GLY A 338 -6.55 26.95 -14.65
CA GLY A 338 -6.27 28.25 -14.06
C GLY A 338 -4.77 28.44 -13.91
N THR A 339 -4.23 29.39 -14.68
CA THR A 339 -2.83 29.86 -14.71
C THR A 339 -1.78 28.90 -15.28
N VAL A 340 -1.26 29.32 -16.44
CA VAL A 340 -0.07 28.80 -17.11
C VAL A 340 1.14 29.00 -16.20
N ASP A 341 1.75 27.90 -15.77
CA ASP A 341 3.20 27.81 -15.60
C ASP A 341 3.67 26.51 -16.26
N ILE A 342 3.90 26.61 -17.56
CA ILE A 342 4.57 25.61 -18.36
C ILE A 342 6.08 25.81 -18.13
N ALA A 343 6.73 24.90 -17.40
CA ALA A 343 8.02 24.28 -17.77
C ALA A 343 8.67 23.52 -16.59
N PRO A 344 9.33 22.34 -16.78
CA PRO A 344 9.57 21.63 -18.03
C PRO A 344 9.33 20.11 -17.95
N ALA A 345 8.30 19.67 -18.69
CA ALA A 345 8.38 18.49 -19.56
C ALA A 345 9.11 18.82 -20.89
N LEU A 346 9.96 19.86 -20.89
CA LEU A 346 10.61 20.45 -22.08
C LEU A 346 12.13 20.18 -22.17
N LEU A 347 12.72 19.37 -21.26
CA LEU A 347 14.12 18.95 -21.39
C LEU A 347 14.30 17.65 -22.20
N ALA A 348 13.21 17.07 -22.71
CA ALA A 348 13.23 15.87 -23.53
C ALA A 348 13.36 16.15 -25.05
N MET A 349 13.74 17.37 -25.48
CA MET A 349 13.79 17.76 -26.89
C MET A 349 15.13 18.36 -27.36
N TYR A 350 16.21 18.21 -26.59
CA TYR A 350 17.58 18.50 -27.07
C TYR A 350 18.52 17.33 -26.78
N GLY A 351 18.28 16.22 -27.48
CA GLY A 351 19.33 15.25 -27.80
C GLY A 351 19.89 15.59 -29.18
N GLY A 352 21.09 16.15 -29.22
CA GLY A 352 21.87 16.29 -30.44
C GLY A 352 22.48 17.67 -30.64
N PHE A 353 23.59 17.96 -29.96
CA PHE A 353 24.73 18.59 -30.60
C PHE A 353 26.00 18.29 -29.78
N ASP A 354 26.97 17.73 -30.49
CA ASP A 354 28.33 17.46 -30.08
C ASP A 354 29.05 18.78 -29.74
N LEU A 355 29.69 18.86 -28.57
CA LEU A 355 30.90 19.64 -28.37
C LEU A 355 31.61 19.19 -27.09
N SER A 356 32.72 18.49 -27.28
CA SER A 356 33.77 18.22 -26.31
C SER A 356 34.19 19.46 -25.52
N VAL A 357 34.27 19.38 -24.18
CA VAL A 357 35.42 19.85 -23.37
C VAL A 357 35.40 19.12 -22.02
N GLN A 358 36.57 18.59 -21.66
CA GLN A 358 36.93 17.91 -20.42
C GLN A 358 36.67 18.75 -19.16
N ALA A 359 36.20 18.11 -18.08
CA ALA A 359 36.94 17.97 -16.81
C ALA A 359 36.04 17.39 -15.70
N ALA A 360 36.40 16.22 -15.20
CA ALA A 360 36.10 15.78 -13.83
C ALA A 360 37.26 16.26 -12.91
N PRO A 361 37.29 15.99 -11.57
CA PRO A 361 36.31 15.34 -10.69
C PRO A 361 36.10 16.08 -9.33
N GLY A 362 35.16 15.63 -8.49
CA GLY A 362 35.11 16.05 -7.07
C GLY A 362 33.90 15.52 -6.30
N ALA A 363 34.15 14.82 -5.19
CA ALA A 363 33.20 14.02 -4.40
C ALA A 363 32.66 14.73 -3.13
N CYS A 364 31.68 14.06 -2.49
CA CYS A 364 31.10 14.30 -1.15
C CYS A 364 30.18 15.53 -1.02
N GLY A 365 29.18 15.61 -0.14
CA GLY A 365 28.77 14.83 1.02
C GLY A 365 27.61 15.60 1.69
N SER A 366 26.86 14.92 2.53
CA SER A 366 25.73 15.44 3.33
C SER A 366 26.01 16.77 4.04
N CYS A 367 25.03 17.69 4.13
CA CYS A 367 24.60 18.30 5.39
C CYS A 367 23.35 19.19 5.28
N SER A 368 22.62 19.18 6.38
CA SER A 368 21.42 19.90 6.79
C SER A 368 21.71 21.26 7.44
N ALA A 369 20.71 22.16 7.41
CA ALA A 369 20.58 23.44 8.16
C ALA A 369 21.56 24.55 7.70
N CYS A 370 21.25 25.85 7.63
CA CYS A 370 20.36 26.71 8.40
C CYS A 370 20.23 28.12 7.75
N ALA A 371 19.14 28.82 8.10
CA ALA A 371 19.06 30.26 8.44
C ALA A 371 19.17 31.39 7.37
N SER A 372 18.01 32.05 7.19
CA SER A 372 17.71 33.48 7.44
C SER A 372 18.34 34.65 6.65
N ALA A 373 17.42 35.57 6.29
CA ALA A 373 17.57 37.03 6.13
C ALA A 373 18.40 37.48 4.91
N CYS A 374 18.15 38.58 4.20
CA CYS A 374 17.35 39.80 4.36
C CYS A 374 17.40 40.53 3.01
N GLY A 375 16.43 41.39 2.69
CA GLY A 375 16.52 42.24 1.49
C GLY A 375 15.26 43.04 1.16
N THR A 376 14.97 44.04 1.98
CA THR A 376 14.06 45.16 1.70
C THR A 376 14.59 46.05 0.56
N GLY A 377 13.69 46.62 -0.26
CA GLY A 377 13.94 47.93 -0.89
C GLY A 377 13.22 48.23 -2.21
N GLY A 378 12.23 49.15 -2.15
CA GLY A 378 11.84 50.14 -3.18
C GLY A 378 11.24 49.62 -4.49
N GLY A 379 10.20 50.19 -5.11
CA GLY A 379 9.53 51.48 -4.96
C GLY A 379 9.07 51.95 -6.35
N GLY A 380 7.85 52.47 -6.46
CA GLY A 380 7.50 53.49 -7.47
C GLY A 380 6.81 53.05 -8.78
N GLY A 381 5.50 53.33 -8.84
CA GLY A 381 4.90 54.22 -9.86
C GLY A 381 4.51 53.64 -11.23
N GLY A 382 3.26 53.90 -11.64
CA GLY A 382 2.89 53.85 -13.07
C GLY A 382 1.43 53.52 -13.36
N SER A 383 0.64 54.57 -13.54
CA SER A 383 -0.79 54.60 -13.86
C SER A 383 -1.17 54.18 -15.29
N ALA A 384 -2.48 53.91 -15.45
CA ALA A 384 -3.36 54.18 -16.60
C ALA A 384 -3.77 53.00 -17.50
N GLY A 385 -5.08 52.89 -17.73
CA GLY A 385 -5.67 52.03 -18.78
C GLY A 385 -7.14 51.67 -18.53
N ALA A 386 -8.04 52.66 -18.61
CA ALA A 386 -9.49 52.45 -18.55
C ALA A 386 -10.07 51.97 -19.90
N CYS A 387 -11.01 51.03 -19.85
CA CYS A 387 -12.20 50.87 -20.72
C CYS A 387 -12.98 49.64 -20.16
N GLY A 388 -14.28 49.62 -19.90
CA GLY A 388 -15.41 50.38 -20.40
C GLY A 388 -16.29 49.42 -21.22
N GLY A 389 -17.52 49.12 -20.77
CA GLY A 389 -18.55 48.57 -21.66
C GLY A 389 -19.48 47.52 -21.07
N CYS A 390 -20.72 47.94 -20.85
CA CYS A 390 -21.87 47.18 -20.36
C CYS A 390 -22.44 46.19 -21.39
N SER A 391 -23.26 45.22 -20.97
CA SER A 391 -24.70 45.14 -21.31
C SER A 391 -25.35 43.78 -20.98
N SER A 392 -26.52 43.90 -20.36
CA SER A 392 -27.56 42.90 -20.10
C SER A 392 -28.31 42.47 -21.37
N CYS A 393 -28.92 41.27 -21.36
CA CYS A 393 -30.25 40.88 -21.91
C CYS A 393 -30.47 39.42 -21.48
N GLY A 394 -31.48 39.02 -20.68
CA GLY A 394 -32.90 38.77 -21.05
C GLY A 394 -33.03 37.39 -21.73
N GLY A 395 -33.89 36.42 -21.38
CA GLY A 395 -35.10 36.33 -20.55
C GLY A 395 -36.02 35.25 -21.19
N CYS A 396 -36.95 34.69 -20.40
CA CYS A 396 -38.19 33.96 -20.80
C CYS A 396 -38.02 32.48 -21.26
N GLY A 397 -38.86 31.50 -20.89
CA GLY A 397 -40.09 31.44 -20.09
C GLY A 397 -40.70 30.01 -20.10
N ALA A 398 -41.61 29.75 -19.14
CA ALA A 398 -42.76 28.82 -19.02
C ALA A 398 -42.81 27.49 -19.85
N CYS A 399 -43.40 26.37 -19.39
CA CYS A 399 -44.81 26.15 -19.04
C CYS A 399 -45.04 24.74 -18.42
N GLY A 400 -46.04 24.63 -17.52
CA GLY A 400 -47.02 23.51 -17.36
C GLY A 400 -46.50 22.14 -16.88
N GLY A 401 -47.19 21.36 -16.05
CA GLY A 401 -48.56 21.35 -15.56
C GLY A 401 -48.83 19.97 -14.93
N CYS A 402 -49.82 19.91 -14.04
CA CYS A 402 -50.19 18.81 -13.16
C CYS A 402 -50.63 17.51 -13.88
N GLY A 403 -50.62 16.39 -13.15
CA GLY A 403 -51.39 15.19 -13.47
C GLY A 403 -51.21 14.10 -12.42
N CYS A 404 -52.33 13.59 -11.91
CA CYS A 404 -52.50 12.62 -10.82
C CYS A 404 -51.78 11.28 -10.99
#